data_AF-A0A444UR22-F1
#
_entry.id   AF-A0A444UR22-F1
#
_cell.length_a   1.000
_cell.length_b   1.000
_cell.length_c   1.000
_cell.angle_alpha   90.00
_cell.angle_beta   90.00
_cell.angle_gamma   90.00
#
_symmetry.space_group_name_H-M   'P 1'
#
loop_
_entity.id
_entity.type
_entity.pdbx_description
1 polymer ?
#
loop_
_entity_poly.entity_id
_entity_poly.type
_entity_poly.pdbx_seq_one_letter_code
_entity_poly.pdbx_strand_id
1 'polypeptide(L)'
;MILVDDSRLVWSMLMNSRAAGSPVKPGARVDIVLDNAGFELVTDLVLADFLLASKLASEIHFHGKCIPWFVSDTTRKDFEWTMRQVQSANHKWMSKCGFQWQGYMKQGTWVYHDHPFWTLPHEFCDMSKDAPDLYAKLQKSDLIFFKGDLNYRKLTGDRRWDYTVSFDKVLRGFQPAPLCSLRTLKADVQVGLRPGQGEKLAATDPDWMTSGKYAVIQFSSPYKE
;
A
#
# COMPACT_ATOMS: atom_id res chain seq x y z
N MET A 1 -7.15 -8.86 -14.66
CA MET A 1 -7.13 -10.19 -14.00
C MET A 1 -6.18 -10.14 -12.82
N ILE A 2 -6.52 -10.73 -11.66
CA ILE A 2 -5.62 -10.81 -10.51
C ILE A 2 -4.81 -12.10 -10.61
N LEU A 3 -3.47 -11.99 -10.71
CA LEU A 3 -2.56 -13.11 -10.96
C LEU A 3 -2.12 -13.84 -9.67
N VAL A 4 -1.99 -13.07 -8.59
CA VAL A 4 -1.71 -13.51 -7.23
C VAL A 4 -2.72 -12.80 -6.34
N ASP A 5 -3.48 -13.55 -5.55
CA ASP A 5 -4.58 -13.02 -4.73
C ASP A 5 -4.46 -13.50 -3.29
N ASP A 6 -3.69 -12.75 -2.50
CA ASP A 6 -3.50 -12.98 -1.06
C ASP A 6 -4.53 -12.20 -0.21
N SER A 7 -5.63 -11.71 -0.80
CA SER A 7 -6.64 -10.93 -0.06
C SER A 7 -7.20 -11.66 1.16
N ARG A 8 -7.30 -13.00 1.10
CA ARG A 8 -7.72 -13.83 2.25
C ARG A 8 -6.72 -13.82 3.39
N LEU A 9 -5.41 -13.75 3.10
CA LEU A 9 -4.37 -13.67 4.12
C LEU A 9 -4.41 -12.29 4.81
N VAL A 10 -4.56 -11.23 4.01
CA VAL A 10 -4.75 -9.87 4.52
C VAL A 10 -5.99 -9.78 5.43
N TRP A 11 -7.13 -10.32 4.98
CA TRP A 11 -8.35 -10.36 5.77
C TRP A 11 -8.16 -11.12 7.08
N SER A 12 -7.52 -12.30 7.03
CA SER A 12 -7.26 -13.12 8.21
C SER A 12 -6.37 -12.38 9.21
N MET A 13 -5.37 -11.64 8.74
CA MET A 13 -4.50 -10.82 9.59
C MET A 13 -5.33 -9.72 10.29
N LEU A 14 -6.11 -8.95 9.53
CA LEU A 14 -6.96 -7.87 10.05
C LEU A 14 -8.06 -8.37 11.01
N MET A 15 -8.49 -9.62 10.87
CA MET A 15 -9.46 -10.23 11.78
C MET A 15 -8.80 -10.87 13.01
N ASN A 16 -7.59 -11.41 12.89
CA ASN A 16 -6.87 -12.01 14.02
C ASN A 16 -6.36 -10.96 15.02
N SER A 17 -6.13 -9.72 14.58
CA SER A 17 -5.95 -8.58 15.51
C SER A 17 -7.22 -8.27 16.33
N ARG A 18 -8.37 -8.83 15.93
CA ARG A 18 -9.66 -8.80 16.61
C ARG A 18 -9.98 -10.19 17.20
N ALA A 19 -9.26 -10.61 18.24
CA ALA A 19 -9.63 -11.82 18.98
C ALA A 19 -11.12 -11.75 19.38
N ALA A 20 -11.89 -12.78 19.04
CA ALA A 20 -13.35 -12.79 19.07
C ALA A 20 -13.92 -12.23 20.39
N GLY A 21 -14.71 -11.16 20.29
CA GLY A 21 -15.38 -10.52 21.43
C GLY A 21 -14.56 -9.47 22.20
N SER A 22 -13.28 -9.29 21.88
CA SER A 22 -12.46 -8.22 22.47
C SER A 22 -12.55 -6.93 21.64
N PRO A 23 -12.48 -5.73 22.27
CA PRO A 23 -12.30 -4.49 21.54
C PRO A 23 -11.02 -4.57 20.69
N VAL A 24 -10.99 -3.81 19.57
CA VAL A 24 -9.77 -3.64 18.75
C VAL A 24 -8.61 -3.37 19.69
N LYS A 25 -7.49 -4.08 19.50
CA LYS A 25 -6.27 -3.80 20.26
C LYS A 25 -6.02 -2.28 20.19
N PRO A 26 -5.93 -1.57 21.32
CA PRO A 26 -5.60 -0.15 21.30
C PRO A 26 -4.32 0.05 20.48
N GLY A 27 -4.40 0.85 19.41
CA GLY A 27 -3.26 1.11 18.52
C GLY A 27 -3.12 0.15 17.33
N ALA A 28 -4.20 -0.47 16.84
CA ALA A 28 -4.19 -1.20 15.57
C ALA A 28 -3.91 -0.23 14.40
N ARG A 29 -2.67 -0.21 13.92
CA ARG A 29 -2.19 0.77 12.94
C ARG A 29 -2.07 0.16 11.55
N VAL A 30 -2.70 0.82 10.58
CA VAL A 30 -2.51 0.48 9.16
C VAL A 30 -1.83 1.64 8.44
N ASP A 31 -0.75 1.35 7.73
CA ASP A 31 -0.06 2.31 6.88
C ASP A 31 -0.42 2.08 5.42
N ILE A 32 -0.55 3.18 4.66
CA ILE A 32 -0.80 3.16 3.22
C ILE A 32 0.27 4.02 2.56
N VAL A 33 1.21 3.37 1.87
CA VAL A 33 2.21 4.03 1.02
C VAL A 33 1.58 4.29 -0.34
N LEU A 34 1.25 5.55 -0.58
CA LEU A 34 0.44 6.03 -1.69
C LEU A 34 1.20 6.00 -3.02
N ASP A 35 0.42 5.83 -4.09
CA ASP A 35 0.84 5.99 -5.49
C ASP A 35 0.16 7.26 -6.04
N ASN A 36 -0.81 7.12 -6.95
CA ASN A 36 -1.37 8.25 -7.68
C ASN A 36 -2.41 9.06 -6.90
N ALA A 37 -2.44 10.36 -7.17
CA ALA A 37 -3.49 11.27 -6.77
C ALA A 37 -4.79 11.01 -7.58
N GLY A 38 -5.78 11.89 -7.43
CA GLY A 38 -7.04 11.78 -8.15
C GLY A 38 -7.87 10.58 -7.68
N PHE A 39 -8.40 9.79 -8.62
CA PHE A 39 -9.33 8.72 -8.30
C PHE A 39 -8.68 7.59 -7.49
N GLU A 40 -7.43 7.24 -7.75
CA GLU A 40 -6.73 6.20 -6.98
C GLU A 40 -6.63 6.60 -5.50
N LEU A 41 -6.18 7.82 -5.21
CA LEU A 41 -6.20 8.36 -3.85
C LEU A 41 -7.60 8.29 -3.22
N VAL A 42 -8.67 8.65 -3.94
CA VAL A 42 -10.03 8.53 -3.40
C VAL A 42 -10.36 7.10 -3.00
N THR A 43 -9.95 6.09 -3.78
CA THR A 43 -10.15 4.68 -3.40
C THR A 43 -9.39 4.30 -2.13
N ASP A 44 -8.18 4.86 -1.93
CA ASP A 44 -7.39 4.64 -0.72
C ASP A 44 -8.01 5.30 0.51
N LEU A 45 -8.57 6.50 0.36
CA LEU A 45 -9.32 7.18 1.43
C LEU A 45 -10.59 6.43 1.81
N VAL A 46 -11.31 5.88 0.82
CA VAL A 46 -12.49 5.04 1.06
C VAL A 46 -12.11 3.75 1.77
N LEU A 47 -11.02 3.09 1.38
CA LEU A 47 -10.51 1.90 2.07
C LEU A 47 -10.14 2.23 3.52
N ALA A 48 -9.41 3.33 3.75
CA ALA A 48 -9.05 3.79 5.09
C ALA A 48 -10.26 4.06 5.99
N ASP A 49 -11.31 4.69 5.44
CA ASP A 49 -12.54 4.96 6.18
C ASP A 49 -13.28 3.66 6.51
N PHE A 50 -13.33 2.72 5.57
CA PHE A 50 -13.89 1.39 5.80
C PHE A 50 -13.14 0.62 6.90
N LEU A 51 -11.80 0.67 6.92
CA LEU A 51 -10.99 0.01 7.95
C LEU A 51 -11.30 0.54 9.35
N LEU A 52 -11.47 1.85 9.50
CA LEU A 52 -11.87 2.47 10.76
C LEU A 52 -13.33 2.16 11.13
N ALA A 53 -14.26 2.35 10.19
CA ALA A 53 -15.69 2.12 10.41
C ALA A 53 -16.01 0.66 10.78
N SER A 54 -15.25 -0.28 10.21
CA SER A 54 -15.35 -1.71 10.47
C SER A 54 -14.55 -2.17 11.68
N LYS A 55 -13.84 -1.24 12.36
CA LYS A 55 -12.99 -1.53 13.53
C LYS A 55 -11.90 -2.57 13.21
N LEU A 56 -11.36 -2.53 11.99
CA LEU A 56 -10.21 -3.33 11.57
C LEU A 56 -8.89 -2.59 11.79
N ALA A 57 -8.95 -1.27 11.94
CA ALA A 57 -7.87 -0.40 12.37
C ALA A 57 -8.40 0.62 13.38
N SER A 58 -7.52 1.17 14.23
CA SER A 58 -7.79 2.34 15.06
C SER A 58 -7.10 3.60 14.58
N GLU A 59 -6.03 3.47 13.79
CA GLU A 59 -5.33 4.60 13.18
C GLU A 59 -4.84 4.25 11.77
N ILE A 60 -4.90 5.23 10.86
CA ILE A 60 -4.42 5.10 9.48
C ILE A 60 -3.31 6.11 9.22
N HIS A 61 -2.18 5.63 8.73
CA HIS A 61 -1.02 6.43 8.41
C HIS A 61 -0.77 6.44 6.90
N PHE A 62 -0.94 7.59 6.26
CA PHE A 62 -0.67 7.76 4.84
C PHE A 62 0.76 8.23 4.63
N HIS A 63 1.44 7.68 3.62
CA HIS A 63 2.77 8.10 3.21
C HIS A 63 2.73 8.54 1.75
N GLY A 64 3.00 9.82 1.49
CA GLY A 64 3.12 10.33 0.13
C GLY A 64 4.50 10.92 -0.17
N LYS A 65 4.60 11.61 -1.30
CA LYS A 65 5.86 12.12 -1.85
C LYS A 65 6.10 13.57 -1.39
N CYS A 66 7.35 13.91 -1.10
CA CYS A 66 7.71 15.26 -0.63
C CYS A 66 7.85 16.28 -1.77
N ILE A 67 7.98 15.81 -3.01
CA ILE A 67 8.08 16.62 -4.24
C ILE A 67 7.18 16.03 -5.33
N PRO A 68 6.84 16.80 -6.38
CA PRO A 68 6.23 16.24 -7.58
C PRO A 68 7.05 15.06 -8.10
N TRP A 69 6.41 13.91 -8.26
CA TRP A 69 7.09 12.65 -8.50
C TRP A 69 6.25 11.80 -9.45
N PHE A 70 6.88 11.17 -10.44
CA PHE A 70 6.24 10.27 -11.41
C PHE A 70 4.91 10.78 -12.00
N VAL A 71 4.84 12.10 -12.25
CA VAL A 71 3.70 12.84 -12.80
C VAL A 71 2.48 12.91 -11.88
N SER A 72 1.96 11.77 -11.44
CA SER A 72 0.69 11.67 -10.73
C SER A 72 0.81 11.25 -9.27
N ASP A 73 2.01 11.00 -8.73
CA ASP A 73 2.13 10.56 -7.35
C ASP A 73 1.61 11.61 -6.36
N THR A 74 0.93 11.13 -5.33
CA THR A 74 0.30 11.98 -4.31
C THR A 74 1.35 12.69 -3.46
N THR A 75 1.37 14.02 -3.53
CA THR A 75 2.02 14.88 -2.53
C THR A 75 1.05 15.29 -1.43
N ARG A 76 1.55 15.93 -0.37
CA ARG A 76 0.72 16.45 0.73
C ARG A 76 -0.36 17.41 0.22
N LYS A 77 0.01 18.25 -0.76
CA LYS A 77 -0.90 19.23 -1.35
C LYS A 77 -2.04 18.54 -2.10
N ASP A 78 -1.76 17.47 -2.84
CA ASP A 78 -2.78 16.71 -3.56
C ASP A 78 -3.72 16.01 -2.57
N PHE A 79 -3.17 15.42 -1.50
CA PHE A 79 -3.94 14.78 -0.45
C PHE A 79 -4.94 15.74 0.21
N GLU A 80 -4.45 16.90 0.68
CA GLU A 80 -5.28 17.92 1.31
C GLU A 80 -6.26 18.58 0.34
N TRP A 81 -5.85 18.76 -0.92
CA TRP A 81 -6.72 19.30 -1.96
C TRP A 81 -7.87 18.34 -2.27
N THR A 82 -7.61 17.05 -2.48
CA THR A 82 -8.63 16.03 -2.75
C THR A 82 -9.66 15.97 -1.62
N MET A 83 -9.22 15.93 -0.35
CA MET A 83 -10.16 15.93 0.78
C MET A 83 -11.04 17.20 0.80
N ARG A 84 -10.46 18.38 0.52
CA ARG A 84 -11.23 19.64 0.46
C ARG A 84 -12.24 19.64 -0.69
N GLN A 85 -11.88 19.11 -1.86
CA GLN A 85 -12.80 19.01 -2.99
C GLN A 85 -13.96 18.05 -2.69
N VAL A 86 -13.66 16.89 -2.10
CA VAL A 86 -14.69 15.92 -1.70
C VAL A 86 -15.63 16.54 -0.66
N GLN A 87 -15.09 17.27 0.33
CA GLN A 87 -15.88 17.98 1.34
C GLN A 87 -16.79 19.07 0.73
N SER A 88 -16.27 19.82 -0.23
CA SER A 88 -16.96 20.96 -0.87
C SER A 88 -17.87 20.54 -2.02
N ALA A 89 -17.93 19.25 -2.34
CA ALA A 89 -18.73 18.75 -3.44
C ALA A 89 -20.23 19.00 -3.20
N ASN A 90 -20.94 19.47 -4.23
CA ASN A 90 -22.40 19.60 -4.20
C ASN A 90 -23.09 18.23 -4.39
N HIS A 91 -22.67 17.25 -3.60
CA HIS A 91 -23.21 15.90 -3.57
C HIS A 91 -23.20 15.39 -2.12
N LYS A 92 -24.37 15.00 -1.62
CA LYS A 92 -24.60 14.66 -0.20
C LYS A 92 -23.56 13.70 0.37
N TRP A 93 -23.27 12.60 -0.33
CA TRP A 93 -22.38 11.56 0.18
C TRP A 93 -20.90 11.93 0.08
N MET A 94 -20.52 12.65 -0.97
CA MET A 94 -19.14 13.12 -1.12
C MET A 94 -18.82 14.14 -0.04
N SER A 95 -19.69 15.14 0.13
CA SER A 95 -19.50 16.16 1.17
C SER A 95 -19.43 15.52 2.56
N LYS A 96 -20.33 14.58 2.87
CA LYS A 96 -20.31 13.81 4.13
C LYS A 96 -18.96 13.11 4.35
N CYS A 97 -18.46 12.37 3.35
CA CYS A 97 -17.16 11.70 3.43
C CYS A 97 -16.03 12.71 3.66
N GLY A 98 -16.01 13.83 2.92
CA GLY A 98 -14.97 14.85 3.09
C GLY A 98 -14.97 15.48 4.49
N PHE A 99 -16.15 15.76 5.05
CA PHE A 99 -16.25 16.23 6.45
C PHE A 99 -15.74 15.17 7.44
N GLN A 100 -16.06 13.90 7.23
CA GLN A 100 -15.64 12.80 8.09
C GLN A 100 -14.12 12.60 8.03
N TRP A 101 -13.53 12.58 6.83
CA TRP A 101 -12.09 12.44 6.63
C TRP A 101 -11.29 13.60 7.24
N GLN A 102 -11.76 14.83 7.09
CA GLN A 102 -11.18 15.99 7.79
C GLN A 102 -11.31 15.87 9.31
N GLY A 103 -12.39 15.28 9.81
CA GLY A 103 -12.56 14.91 11.22
C GLY A 103 -11.47 13.96 11.71
N TYR A 104 -11.21 12.88 10.96
CA TYR A 104 -10.14 11.92 11.30
C TYR A 104 -8.75 12.57 11.33
N MET A 105 -8.45 13.46 10.39
CA MET A 105 -7.20 14.21 10.37
C MET A 105 -7.05 15.10 11.61
N LYS A 106 -8.10 15.81 12.01
CA LYS A 106 -8.10 16.68 13.20
C LYS A 106 -7.95 15.89 14.51
N GLN A 107 -8.50 14.69 14.57
CA GLN A 107 -8.45 13.81 15.73
C GLN A 107 -7.14 13.01 15.81
N GLY A 108 -6.31 13.03 14.77
CA GLY A 108 -5.09 12.22 14.67
C GLY A 108 -5.36 10.74 14.39
N THR A 109 -6.60 10.36 14.09
CA THR A 109 -6.97 8.99 13.66
C THR A 109 -6.45 8.71 12.24
N TRP A 110 -6.42 9.74 11.40
CA TRP A 110 -5.66 9.74 10.16
C TRP A 110 -4.45 10.66 10.31
N VAL A 111 -3.29 10.18 9.86
CA VAL A 111 -2.05 10.95 9.89
C VAL A 111 -1.38 10.87 8.53
N TYR A 112 -0.98 12.02 7.99
CA TYR A 112 -0.21 12.09 6.73
C TYR A 112 1.27 12.35 7.03
N HIS A 113 2.12 11.50 6.47
CA HIS A 113 3.56 11.59 6.49
C HIS A 113 4.10 11.82 5.07
N ASP A 114 5.10 12.67 4.97
CA ASP A 114 6.01 12.78 3.83
C ASP A 114 7.43 12.54 4.36
N HIS A 115 8.21 11.74 3.64
CA HIS A 115 9.59 11.45 4.00
C HIS A 115 10.45 11.43 2.72
N PRO A 116 11.63 12.08 2.71
CA PRO A 116 12.47 12.15 1.51
C PRO A 116 12.78 10.79 0.88
N PHE A 117 12.92 9.75 1.69
CA PHE A 117 13.20 8.38 1.24
C PHE A 117 12.25 7.89 0.14
N TRP A 118 10.96 8.25 0.20
CA TRP A 118 9.98 7.83 -0.81
C TRP A 118 10.33 8.33 -2.21
N THR A 119 11.04 9.45 -2.32
CA THR A 119 11.50 10.09 -3.56
C THR A 119 13.00 9.97 -3.80
N LEU A 120 13.73 9.18 -2.99
CA LEU A 120 15.12 8.82 -3.28
C LEU A 120 15.18 7.62 -4.24
N PRO A 121 16.31 7.38 -4.93
CA PRO A 121 16.44 6.24 -5.84
C PRO A 121 16.61 4.89 -5.13
N HIS A 122 16.76 4.88 -3.80
CA HIS A 122 17.04 3.67 -3.02
C HIS A 122 15.93 2.62 -3.13
N GLU A 123 16.37 1.36 -3.11
CA GLU A 123 15.51 0.20 -2.91
C GLU A 123 15.01 0.15 -1.46
N PHE A 124 13.86 -0.47 -1.22
CA PHE A 124 13.30 -0.48 0.14
C PHE A 124 14.12 -1.35 1.12
N CYS A 125 14.86 -2.35 0.66
CA CYS A 125 15.75 -3.15 1.51
C CYS A 125 16.85 -2.32 2.21
N ASP A 126 17.22 -1.17 1.66
CA ASP A 126 18.22 -0.28 2.24
C ASP A 126 17.63 0.73 3.23
N MET A 127 16.29 0.79 3.38
CA MET A 127 15.61 1.75 4.24
C MET A 127 16.08 1.69 5.70
N SER A 128 16.39 0.50 6.23
CA SER A 128 16.89 0.35 7.60
C SER A 128 18.25 1.06 7.83
N LYS A 129 19.03 1.29 6.77
CA LYS A 129 20.32 1.98 6.82
C LYS A 129 20.16 3.45 6.43
N ASP A 130 19.43 3.72 5.35
CA ASP A 130 19.35 5.04 4.72
C ASP A 130 18.28 5.95 5.36
N ALA A 131 17.25 5.36 5.97
CA ALA A 131 16.17 6.06 6.65
C ALA A 131 15.69 5.27 7.90
N PRO A 132 16.58 5.05 8.90
CA PRO A 132 16.28 4.22 10.06
C PRO A 132 15.08 4.73 10.87
N ASP A 133 14.85 6.06 10.89
CA ASP A 133 13.70 6.65 11.56
C ASP A 133 12.37 6.31 10.86
N LEU A 134 12.36 6.29 9.52
CA LEU A 134 11.21 5.84 8.73
C LEU A 134 10.99 4.34 8.93
N TYR A 135 12.04 3.53 8.88
CA TYR A 135 11.93 2.10 9.11
C TYR A 135 11.35 1.81 10.50
N ALA A 136 11.85 2.47 11.54
CA ALA A 136 11.33 2.36 12.91
C ALA A 136 9.87 2.84 13.04
N LYS A 137 9.43 3.82 12.24
CA LYS A 137 8.01 4.22 12.17
C LYS A 137 7.13 3.16 11.52
N LEU A 138 7.62 2.48 10.47
CA LEU A 138 6.89 1.40 9.80
C LEU A 138 6.84 0.11 10.64
N GLN A 139 7.83 -0.12 11.51
CA GLN A 139 7.82 -1.26 12.45
C GLN A 139 6.69 -1.20 13.48
N LYS A 140 6.04 -0.04 13.64
CA LYS A 140 4.87 0.13 14.52
C LYS A 140 3.55 -0.25 13.85
N SER A 141 3.56 -0.55 12.57
CA SER A 141 2.36 -0.91 11.80
C SER A 141 1.96 -2.36 12.07
N ASP A 142 0.66 -2.63 12.15
CA ASP A 142 0.12 -3.99 12.08
C ASP A 142 -0.05 -4.47 10.63
N LEU A 143 -0.22 -3.51 9.70
CA LEU A 143 -0.22 -3.76 8.26
C LEU A 143 0.29 -2.56 7.48
N ILE A 144 1.03 -2.81 6.39
CA ILE A 144 1.42 -1.77 5.43
C ILE A 144 0.90 -2.15 4.04
N PHE A 145 0.07 -1.30 3.46
CA PHE A 145 -0.30 -1.38 2.05
C PHE A 145 0.66 -0.56 1.20
N PHE A 146 1.25 -1.19 0.19
CA PHE A 146 2.05 -0.53 -0.84
C PHE A 146 1.26 -0.45 -2.13
N LYS A 147 0.91 0.76 -2.56
CA LYS A 147 0.08 1.00 -3.74
C LYS A 147 0.92 1.08 -5.01
N GLY A 148 0.45 0.49 -6.09
CA GLY A 148 0.95 0.79 -7.44
C GLY A 148 2.29 0.15 -7.80
N ASP A 149 2.72 0.45 -9.03
CA ASP A 149 3.82 -0.24 -9.70
C ASP A 149 5.20 0.18 -9.18
N LEU A 150 5.41 1.49 -8.95
CA LEU A 150 6.70 1.99 -8.46
C LEU A 150 7.05 1.45 -7.08
N ASN A 151 6.08 1.37 -6.17
CA ASN A 151 6.30 0.77 -4.86
C ASN A 151 6.67 -0.71 -4.98
N TYR A 152 6.03 -1.48 -5.88
CA TYR A 152 6.39 -2.88 -6.13
C TYR A 152 7.82 -3.03 -6.69
N ARG A 153 8.20 -2.15 -7.62
CA ARG A 153 9.57 -2.12 -8.17
C ARG A 153 10.59 -1.84 -7.07
N LYS A 154 10.34 -0.86 -6.19
CA LYS A 154 11.22 -0.57 -5.05
C LYS A 154 11.26 -1.69 -3.98
N LEU A 155 10.16 -2.40 -3.75
CA LEU A 155 10.09 -3.58 -2.88
C LEU A 155 10.96 -4.73 -3.41
N THR A 156 10.96 -4.92 -4.74
CA THR A 156 11.67 -6.02 -5.42
C THR A 156 13.06 -5.62 -5.91
N GLY A 157 13.44 -4.35 -5.74
CA GLY A 157 14.69 -3.78 -6.23
C GLY A 157 14.78 -3.67 -7.76
N ASP A 158 13.64 -3.72 -8.46
CA ASP A 158 13.53 -3.57 -9.92
C ASP A 158 14.46 -4.51 -10.72
N ARG A 159 14.67 -5.73 -10.20
CA ARG A 159 15.56 -6.74 -10.78
C ARG A 159 14.83 -7.73 -11.67
N ARG A 160 15.59 -8.38 -12.56
CA ARG A 160 15.16 -9.55 -13.34
C ARG A 160 15.16 -10.81 -12.48
N TRP A 161 14.09 -10.98 -11.71
CA TRP A 161 13.83 -12.19 -10.94
C TRP A 161 13.15 -13.25 -11.80
N ASP A 162 13.41 -14.54 -11.52
CA ASP A 162 12.56 -15.60 -12.07
C ASP A 162 11.14 -15.46 -11.51
N TYR A 163 10.13 -15.74 -12.34
CA TYR A 163 8.72 -15.55 -11.98
C TYR A 163 8.30 -16.30 -10.71
N THR A 164 8.96 -17.42 -10.41
CA THR A 164 8.63 -18.31 -9.30
C THR A 164 9.37 -17.98 -8.01
N VAL A 165 10.31 -17.02 -8.00
CA VAL A 165 10.98 -16.58 -6.76
C VAL A 165 9.91 -16.08 -5.79
N SER A 166 10.00 -16.48 -4.51
CA SER A 166 9.01 -16.06 -3.52
C SER A 166 9.07 -14.55 -3.25
N PHE A 167 7.92 -13.97 -2.90
CA PHE A 167 7.85 -12.55 -2.57
C PHE A 167 8.75 -12.20 -1.37
N ASP A 168 8.76 -13.04 -0.33
CA ASP A 168 9.64 -12.86 0.84
C ASP A 168 11.12 -12.76 0.48
N LYS A 169 11.58 -13.58 -0.48
CA LYS A 169 12.99 -13.60 -0.89
C LYS A 169 13.38 -12.31 -1.61
N VAL A 170 12.50 -11.75 -2.43
CA VAL A 170 12.80 -10.52 -3.19
C VAL A 170 12.70 -9.25 -2.36
N LEU A 171 12.01 -9.28 -1.21
CA LEU A 171 12.03 -8.19 -0.24
C LEU A 171 13.43 -7.98 0.37
N ARG A 172 14.32 -8.98 0.28
CA ARG A 172 15.73 -8.88 0.68
C ARG A 172 15.91 -8.33 2.11
N GLY A 173 15.07 -8.77 3.03
CA GLY A 173 15.09 -8.35 4.43
C GLY A 173 14.25 -7.11 4.74
N PHE A 174 13.61 -6.48 3.75
CA PHE A 174 12.62 -5.42 3.99
C PHE A 174 11.31 -6.01 4.54
N GLN A 175 11.25 -6.17 5.86
CA GLN A 175 10.07 -6.67 6.58
C GLN A 175 9.85 -5.87 7.86
N PRO A 176 9.55 -4.56 7.78
CA PRO A 176 9.31 -3.75 8.98
C PRO A 176 8.05 -4.23 9.74
N ALA A 177 7.02 -4.67 9.00
CA ALA A 177 5.76 -5.18 9.51
C ALA A 177 5.13 -6.10 8.45
N PRO A 178 4.02 -6.81 8.74
CA PRO A 178 3.22 -7.42 7.69
C PRO A 178 2.87 -6.40 6.61
N LEU A 179 3.06 -6.77 5.34
CA LEU A 179 2.86 -5.87 4.21
C LEU A 179 2.12 -6.55 3.07
N CYS A 180 1.39 -5.74 2.31
CA CYS A 180 0.67 -6.17 1.13
C CYS A 180 0.92 -5.18 0.00
N SER A 181 1.35 -5.66 -1.16
CA SER A 181 1.39 -4.85 -2.36
C SER A 181 0.10 -5.00 -3.16
N LEU A 182 -0.55 -3.87 -3.43
CA LEU A 182 -1.73 -3.74 -4.28
C LEU A 182 -1.30 -3.08 -5.58
N ARG A 183 -0.99 -3.89 -6.58
CA ARG A 183 -0.25 -3.43 -7.76
C ARG A 183 -0.89 -3.90 -9.04
N THR A 184 -1.18 -2.96 -9.93
CA THR A 184 -1.39 -3.23 -11.35
C THR A 184 -0.04 -3.27 -12.06
N LEU A 185 0.19 -4.27 -12.91
CA LEU A 185 1.47 -4.51 -13.57
C LEU A 185 1.72 -3.47 -14.68
N LYS A 186 2.79 -2.66 -14.51
CA LYS A 186 3.24 -1.65 -15.49
C LYS A 186 4.76 -1.68 -15.72
N ALA A 187 5.43 -2.77 -15.36
CA ALA A 187 6.88 -2.95 -15.48
C ALA A 187 7.29 -4.42 -15.52
N ASP A 188 8.45 -4.69 -16.14
CA ASP A 188 9.04 -6.02 -16.40
C ASP A 188 9.60 -6.71 -15.15
N VAL A 189 8.85 -6.69 -14.06
CA VAL A 189 9.16 -7.41 -12.82
C VAL A 189 7.88 -8.01 -12.26
N GLN A 190 7.87 -9.31 -12.02
CA GLN A 190 6.80 -10.02 -11.33
C GLN A 190 7.36 -11.30 -10.71
N VAL A 191 6.99 -11.56 -9.46
CA VAL A 191 7.47 -12.74 -8.70
C VAL A 191 6.34 -13.46 -7.99
N GLY A 192 6.61 -14.61 -7.39
CA GLY A 192 5.64 -15.41 -6.65
C GLY A 192 4.52 -15.98 -7.51
N LEU A 193 4.75 -16.15 -8.82
CA LEU A 193 3.83 -16.86 -9.71
C LEU A 193 3.98 -18.37 -9.54
N ARG A 194 2.94 -19.11 -9.92
CA ARG A 194 3.03 -20.57 -10.02
C ARG A 194 3.97 -20.97 -11.18
N PRO A 195 4.66 -22.12 -11.09
CA PRO A 195 5.46 -22.62 -12.21
C PRO A 195 4.66 -22.67 -13.51
N GLY A 196 5.22 -22.14 -14.61
CA GLY A 196 4.59 -22.10 -15.93
C GLY A 196 3.57 -20.98 -16.14
N GLN A 197 3.17 -20.24 -15.10
CA GLN A 197 2.16 -19.18 -15.21
C GLN A 197 2.70 -17.97 -15.98
N GLY A 198 3.91 -17.50 -15.67
CA GLY A 198 4.53 -16.34 -16.32
C GLY A 198 4.91 -16.65 -17.77
N GLU A 199 5.41 -17.84 -18.04
CA GLU A 199 5.77 -18.33 -19.37
C GLU A 199 4.54 -18.44 -20.27
N LYS A 200 3.42 -18.96 -19.73
CA LYS A 200 2.16 -19.01 -20.46
C LYS A 200 1.64 -17.62 -20.82
N LEU A 201 1.68 -16.68 -19.88
CA LEU A 201 1.26 -15.29 -20.12
C LEU A 201 2.13 -14.64 -21.19
N ALA A 202 3.45 -14.77 -21.08
CA ALA A 202 4.40 -14.24 -22.06
C ALA A 202 4.18 -14.80 -23.48
N ALA A 203 3.77 -16.06 -23.61
CA ALA A 203 3.46 -16.66 -24.90
C ALA A 203 2.14 -16.16 -25.51
N THR A 204 1.17 -15.73 -24.69
CA THR A 204 -0.17 -15.31 -25.15
C THR A 204 -0.36 -13.80 -25.25
N ASP A 205 0.37 -13.03 -24.45
CA ASP A 205 0.21 -11.59 -24.31
C ASP A 205 1.60 -10.99 -24.01
N PRO A 206 2.39 -10.61 -25.03
CA PRO A 206 3.77 -10.14 -24.84
C PRO A 206 3.91 -8.95 -23.88
N ASP A 207 2.87 -8.11 -23.77
CA ASP A 207 2.86 -6.91 -22.93
C ASP A 207 2.12 -7.12 -21.60
N TRP A 208 1.95 -8.37 -21.16
CA TRP A 208 1.16 -8.67 -19.95
C TRP A 208 1.70 -7.99 -18.68
N MET A 209 3.01 -7.73 -18.58
CA MET A 209 3.63 -7.06 -17.43
C MET A 209 3.58 -5.53 -17.49
N THR A 210 3.35 -4.94 -18.66
CA THR A 210 3.49 -3.48 -18.89
C THR A 210 2.17 -2.82 -19.28
N SER A 211 1.18 -3.60 -19.70
CA SER A 211 -0.10 -3.11 -20.23
C SER A 211 -1.07 -2.54 -19.19
N GLY A 212 -0.85 -2.77 -17.88
CA GLY A 212 -1.80 -2.38 -16.85
C GLY A 212 -3.07 -3.24 -16.76
N LYS A 213 -3.15 -4.35 -17.50
CA LYS A 213 -4.35 -5.23 -17.54
C LYS A 213 -4.40 -6.25 -16.39
N TYR A 214 -3.26 -6.56 -15.81
CA TYR A 214 -3.08 -7.56 -14.77
C TYR A 214 -2.73 -6.89 -13.45
N ALA A 215 -3.10 -7.54 -12.35
CA ALA A 215 -2.81 -7.04 -11.01
C ALA A 215 -2.39 -8.18 -10.07
N VAL A 216 -1.80 -7.80 -8.94
CA VAL A 216 -1.52 -8.69 -7.82
C VAL A 216 -1.96 -8.04 -6.51
N ILE A 217 -2.44 -8.89 -5.61
CA ILE A 217 -2.56 -8.63 -4.19
C ILE A 217 -1.57 -9.60 -3.56
N GLN A 218 -0.37 -9.12 -3.22
CA GLN A 218 0.74 -9.98 -2.80
C GLN A 218 1.16 -9.64 -1.38
N PHE A 219 1.01 -10.60 -0.47
CA PHE A 219 1.20 -10.42 0.97
C PHE A 219 2.49 -11.08 1.44
N SER A 220 3.16 -10.43 2.40
CA SER A 220 4.29 -10.98 3.14
C SER A 220 4.11 -10.62 4.61
N SER A 221 4.37 -11.57 5.50
CA SER A 221 4.42 -11.32 6.94
C SER A 221 5.76 -11.81 7.47
N PRO A 222 6.41 -11.06 8.37
CA PRO A 222 7.56 -11.60 9.10
C PRO A 222 7.15 -12.88 9.82
N TYR A 223 8.02 -13.88 9.81
CA TYR A 223 7.88 -15.06 10.67
C TYR A 223 7.91 -14.55 12.11
N LYS A 224 6.80 -14.74 12.85
CA LYS A 224 6.86 -14.69 14.31
C LYS A 224 7.46 -16.03 14.74
N GLU A 225 8.72 -16.03 15.14
CA GLU A 225 9.27 -17.11 15.97
C GLU A 225 8.45 -17.26 17.26
#